data_AF-A0AAD1WYF6-F1
#
_entry.id   AF-A0AAD1WYF6-F1
#
_cell.length_a   1.000
_cell.length_b   1.000
_cell.length_c   1.000
_cell.angle_alpha   90.00
_cell.angle_beta   90.00
_cell.angle_gamma   90.00
#
_symmetry.space_group_name_H-M   'P 1'
#
loop_
_entity.id
_entity.type
_entity.pdbx_description
1 polymer ?
#
loop_
_entity_poly.entity_id
_entity_poly.type
_entity_poly.pdbx_seq_one_letter_code
_entity_poly.pdbx_strand_id
1 'polypeptide(L)'
;MSKIQNPVVLIHKRENSDTYAVAITSGSNDYHDAILMATMEPDMTGDDVDTWSKTGYYMAAEIEHLREKMKMAEEKHLHFLGIVDDYDWQRQRLHAAAEKVIKWCRQEAEHRTGDPDNAENYACVKELRDALTFCESSGGIGKKGLTITMPDITSKAFWSGTGKNEVFHPESYKRWVKEAIERACVIAGIDAEVK
;
A
#
# COMPACT_ATOMS: atom_id res chain seq x y z
N MET A 1 -18.69 -35.90 1.96
CA MET A 1 -18.72 -34.50 1.48
C MET A 1 -17.89 -34.41 0.21
N SER A 2 -18.37 -33.70 -0.80
CA SER A 2 -17.57 -33.30 -1.97
C SER A 2 -16.48 -32.30 -1.56
N LYS A 3 -15.35 -32.31 -2.27
CA LYS A 3 -14.22 -31.39 -2.02
C LYS A 3 -14.64 -29.92 -2.28
N ILE A 4 -14.27 -29.00 -1.38
CA ILE A 4 -14.46 -27.56 -1.57
C ILE A 4 -13.46 -27.06 -2.61
N GLN A 5 -13.93 -26.41 -3.67
CA GLN A 5 -13.09 -26.08 -4.84
C GLN A 5 -12.29 -24.79 -4.68
N ASN A 6 -12.85 -23.77 -4.04
CA ASN A 6 -12.19 -22.48 -3.80
C ASN A 6 -12.25 -22.14 -2.31
N PRO A 7 -11.49 -22.84 -1.46
CA PRO A 7 -11.56 -22.64 -0.02
C PRO A 7 -11.14 -21.22 0.35
N VAL A 8 -11.99 -20.54 1.13
CA VAL A 8 -11.65 -19.31 1.85
C VAL A 8 -11.86 -19.59 3.33
N VAL A 9 -10.85 -19.36 4.16
CA VAL A 9 -10.88 -19.62 5.59
C VAL A 9 -11.03 -18.32 6.38
N LEU A 10 -12.09 -18.25 7.16
CA LEU A 10 -12.44 -17.11 7.99
C LEU A 10 -12.30 -17.52 9.46
N ILE A 11 -11.43 -16.83 10.19
CA ILE A 11 -11.23 -17.06 11.63
C ILE A 11 -11.92 -15.93 12.40
N HIS A 12 -12.90 -16.29 13.21
CA HIS A 12 -13.67 -15.37 14.04
C HIS A 12 -13.41 -15.65 15.52
N LYS A 13 -12.93 -14.64 16.26
CA LYS A 13 -12.82 -14.74 17.72
C LYS A 13 -14.18 -14.45 18.34
N ARG A 14 -14.68 -15.36 19.18
CA ARG A 14 -15.97 -15.14 19.87
C ARG A 14 -15.79 -14.11 21.00
N GLU A 15 -16.74 -13.19 21.11
CA GLU A 15 -16.74 -12.20 22.20
C GLU A 15 -16.85 -12.91 23.56
N ASN A 16 -16.02 -12.51 24.52
CA ASN A 16 -15.97 -13.05 25.89
C ASN A 16 -15.62 -14.54 26.01
N SER A 17 -14.91 -15.10 25.03
CA SER A 17 -14.45 -16.48 25.07
C SER A 17 -13.03 -16.59 24.51
N ASP A 18 -12.24 -17.52 25.05
CA ASP A 18 -10.93 -17.92 24.48
C ASP A 18 -11.09 -18.85 23.26
N THR A 19 -12.32 -18.97 22.74
CA THR A 19 -12.63 -19.83 21.60
C THR A 19 -12.64 -19.07 20.28
N TYR A 20 -12.15 -19.76 19.25
CA TYR A 20 -12.20 -19.28 17.87
C TYR A 20 -13.16 -20.13 17.06
N ALA A 21 -13.88 -19.53 16.13
CA ALA A 21 -14.67 -20.23 15.15
C ALA A 21 -14.00 -20.09 13.78
N VAL A 22 -13.74 -21.21 13.13
CA VAL A 22 -13.18 -21.27 11.78
C VAL A 22 -14.29 -21.65 10.82
N ALA A 23 -14.62 -20.78 9.88
CA ALA A 23 -15.50 -21.10 8.76
C ALA A 23 -14.68 -21.28 7.49
N ILE A 24 -15.08 -22.26 6.68
CA ILE A 24 -14.52 -22.52 5.37
C ILE A 24 -15.65 -22.42 4.37
N THR A 25 -15.55 -21.44 3.47
CA THR A 25 -16.51 -21.20 2.40
C THR A 25 -15.96 -21.68 1.05
N SER A 26 -16.76 -21.60 -0.02
CA SER A 26 -16.30 -21.79 -1.40
C SER A 26 -16.27 -20.45 -2.15
N GLY A 27 -15.31 -19.59 -1.82
CA GLY A 27 -15.08 -18.32 -2.51
C GLY A 27 -15.83 -17.12 -1.96
N SER A 28 -16.48 -17.25 -0.79
CA SER A 28 -17.17 -16.16 -0.10
C SER A 28 -16.34 -15.61 1.06
N ASN A 29 -16.42 -14.30 1.28
CA ASN A 29 -15.87 -13.64 2.47
C ASN A 29 -16.93 -13.47 3.58
N ASP A 30 -18.15 -13.98 3.37
CA ASP A 30 -19.18 -14.00 4.38
C ASP A 30 -19.09 -15.29 5.20
N TYR A 31 -18.92 -15.15 6.51
CA TYR A 31 -18.87 -16.28 7.44
C TYR A 31 -20.17 -17.09 7.44
N HIS A 32 -21.31 -16.48 7.09
CA HIS A 32 -22.59 -17.16 7.02
C HIS A 32 -22.69 -18.16 5.84
N ASP A 33 -21.79 -18.08 4.86
CA ASP A 33 -21.72 -19.00 3.71
C ASP A 33 -20.83 -20.24 3.99
N ALA A 34 -20.56 -20.53 5.27
CA ALA A 34 -19.69 -21.63 5.66
C ALA A 34 -20.24 -22.99 5.20
N ILE A 35 -19.40 -23.74 4.48
CA ILE A 35 -19.66 -25.14 4.08
C ILE A 35 -19.10 -26.09 5.16
N LEU A 36 -18.03 -25.69 5.82
CA LEU A 36 -17.42 -26.39 6.96
C LEU A 36 -17.13 -25.37 8.06
N MET A 37 -17.42 -25.74 9.31
CA MET A 37 -17.21 -24.88 10.47
C MET A 37 -16.61 -25.70 11.61
N ALA A 38 -15.60 -25.17 12.28
CA ALA A 38 -14.94 -25.78 13.43
C ALA A 38 -14.82 -24.77 14.57
N THR A 39 -14.96 -25.24 15.81
CA THR A 39 -14.73 -24.43 17.02
C THR A 39 -13.43 -24.85 17.68
N MET A 40 -12.55 -23.88 17.95
CA MET A 40 -11.29 -24.07 18.64
C MET A 40 -11.46 -23.73 20.12
N GLU A 41 -11.35 -24.72 21.00
CA GLU A 41 -11.17 -24.55 22.45
C GLU A 41 -9.69 -24.82 22.84
N PRO A 42 -9.12 -24.16 23.87
CA PRO A 42 -7.72 -24.37 24.28
C PRO A 42 -7.41 -25.79 24.80
N ASP A 43 -8.43 -26.46 25.33
CA ASP A 43 -8.37 -27.68 26.12
C ASP A 43 -9.24 -28.78 25.51
N MET A 44 -8.87 -29.17 24.30
CA MET A 44 -9.62 -30.16 23.51
C MET A 44 -9.38 -31.60 24.00
N THR A 45 -10.44 -32.25 24.49
CA THR A 45 -10.50 -33.72 24.68
C THR A 45 -11.76 -34.26 24.00
N GLY A 46 -11.63 -35.00 22.89
CA GLY A 46 -12.81 -35.58 22.21
C GLY A 46 -12.63 -36.04 20.76
N ASP A 47 -13.74 -36.57 20.21
CA ASP A 47 -13.87 -37.36 18.96
C ASP A 47 -13.88 -36.52 17.65
N ASP A 48 -13.48 -35.25 17.69
CA ASP A 48 -13.63 -34.31 16.56
C ASP A 48 -12.43 -34.29 15.58
N VAL A 49 -11.52 -35.26 15.68
CA VAL A 49 -10.25 -35.32 14.92
C VAL A 49 -10.45 -35.19 13.39
N ASP A 50 -11.58 -35.68 12.85
CA ASP A 50 -11.91 -35.60 11.42
C ASP A 50 -12.25 -34.17 10.96
N THR A 51 -13.00 -33.40 11.76
CA THR A 51 -13.32 -31.99 11.46
C THR A 51 -12.06 -31.13 11.49
N TRP A 52 -11.15 -31.41 12.44
CA TRP A 52 -9.86 -30.74 12.55
C TRP A 52 -8.93 -31.07 11.40
N SER A 53 -8.85 -32.34 11.00
CA SER A 53 -8.02 -32.77 9.87
C SER A 53 -8.47 -32.10 8.57
N LYS A 54 -9.79 -31.97 8.37
CA LYS A 54 -10.36 -31.26 7.22
C LYS A 54 -10.14 -29.76 7.29
N THR A 55 -10.30 -29.16 8.48
CA THR A 55 -10.09 -27.72 8.68
C THR A 55 -8.64 -27.36 8.41
N GLY A 56 -7.69 -28.11 8.99
CA GLY A 56 -6.25 -27.95 8.73
C GLY A 56 -5.89 -28.13 7.26
N TYR A 57 -6.49 -29.10 6.56
CA TYR A 57 -6.29 -29.29 5.12
C TYR A 57 -6.67 -28.05 4.30
N TYR A 58 -7.86 -27.48 4.54
CA TYR A 58 -8.32 -26.30 3.79
C TYR A 58 -7.60 -25.02 4.19
N MET A 59 -7.17 -24.89 5.45
CA MET A 59 -6.26 -23.81 5.87
C MET A 59 -4.93 -23.87 5.12
N ALA A 60 -4.33 -25.06 5.02
CA ALA A 60 -3.09 -25.23 4.26
C ALA A 60 -3.29 -24.90 2.77
N ALA A 61 -4.39 -25.36 2.17
CA ALA A 61 -4.71 -25.09 0.77
C ALA A 61 -4.90 -23.58 0.48
N GLU A 62 -5.57 -22.84 1.38
CA GLU A 62 -5.69 -21.39 1.21
C GLU A 62 -4.36 -20.67 1.40
N ILE A 63 -3.53 -21.10 2.37
CA ILE A 63 -2.19 -20.53 2.57
C ILE A 63 -1.33 -20.69 1.31
N GLU A 64 -1.37 -21.86 0.66
CA GLU A 64 -0.65 -22.09 -0.61
C GLU A 64 -1.15 -21.16 -1.72
N HIS A 65 -2.46 -21.05 -1.89
CA HIS A 65 -3.07 -20.12 -2.87
C HIS A 65 -2.70 -18.65 -2.62
N LEU A 66 -2.70 -18.22 -1.35
CA LEU A 66 -2.31 -16.87 -0.96
C LEU A 66 -0.81 -16.61 -1.23
N ARG A 67 0.05 -17.62 -1.00
CA ARG A 67 1.48 -17.53 -1.34
C ARG A 67 1.72 -17.38 -2.85
N GLU A 68 0.98 -18.11 -3.68
CA GLU A 68 1.06 -17.96 -5.14
C GLU A 68 0.60 -16.58 -5.61
N LYS A 69 -0.52 -16.08 -5.06
CA LYS A 69 -0.98 -14.71 -5.34
C LYS A 69 0.03 -13.65 -4.92
N MET A 70 0.64 -13.82 -3.75
CA MET A 70 1.69 -12.93 -3.26
C MET A 70 2.89 -12.91 -4.20
N LYS A 71 3.38 -14.09 -4.62
CA LYS A 71 4.47 -14.21 -5.59
C LYS A 71 4.15 -13.49 -6.92
N MET A 72 2.96 -13.71 -7.47
CA MET A 72 2.52 -13.02 -8.70
C MET A 72 2.43 -11.50 -8.52
N ALA A 73 2.01 -11.03 -7.33
CA ALA A 73 1.95 -9.60 -7.03
C ALA A 73 3.36 -8.99 -6.92
N GLU A 74 4.30 -9.69 -6.29
CA GLU A 74 5.71 -9.31 -6.21
C GLU A 74 6.36 -9.23 -7.60
N GLU A 75 6.13 -10.22 -8.46
CA GLU A 75 6.62 -10.22 -9.85
C GLU A 75 6.08 -9.03 -10.65
N LYS A 76 4.78 -8.73 -10.51
CA LYS A 76 4.16 -7.54 -11.14
C LYS A 76 4.75 -6.25 -10.59
N HIS A 77 4.99 -6.18 -9.28
CA HIS A 77 5.58 -5.01 -8.66
C HIS A 77 7.01 -4.75 -9.17
N LEU A 78 7.83 -5.79 -9.25
CA LEU A 78 9.18 -5.72 -9.84
C LEU A 78 9.15 -5.24 -11.30
N HIS A 79 8.21 -5.75 -12.09
CA HIS A 79 8.04 -5.29 -13.47
C HIS A 79 7.63 -3.80 -13.54
N PHE A 80 6.73 -3.35 -12.67
CA PHE A 80 6.36 -1.93 -12.60
C PHE A 80 7.53 -1.04 -12.19
N LEU A 81 8.36 -1.48 -11.24
CA LEU A 81 9.58 -0.75 -10.86
C LEU A 81 10.50 -0.55 -12.07
N GLY A 82 10.72 -1.59 -12.87
CA GLY A 82 11.53 -1.49 -14.10
C GLY A 82 10.97 -0.47 -15.10
N ILE A 83 9.64 -0.40 -15.29
CA ILE A 83 9.01 0.60 -16.16
C ILE A 83 9.22 2.01 -15.62
N VAL A 84 9.12 2.21 -14.31
CA VAL A 84 9.31 3.53 -13.68
C VAL A 84 10.77 3.99 -13.85
N ASP A 85 11.73 3.10 -13.65
CA ASP A 85 13.16 3.40 -13.85
C ASP A 85 13.46 3.79 -15.32
N ASP A 86 12.90 3.05 -16.28
CA ASP A 86 13.04 3.36 -17.71
C ASP A 86 12.41 4.72 -18.05
N TYR A 87 11.23 5.02 -17.50
CA TYR A 87 10.56 6.30 -17.68
C TYR A 87 11.37 7.47 -17.11
N ASP A 88 11.91 7.31 -15.91
CA ASP A 88 12.77 8.32 -15.28
C ASP A 88 14.05 8.54 -16.08
N TRP A 89 14.68 7.48 -16.60
CA TRP A 89 15.84 7.61 -17.49
C TRP A 89 15.49 8.39 -18.78
N GLN A 90 14.37 8.07 -19.43
CA GLN A 90 13.92 8.78 -20.63
C GLN A 90 13.66 10.25 -20.35
N ARG A 91 13.03 10.55 -19.22
CA ARG A 91 12.74 11.92 -18.77
C ARG A 91 14.03 12.72 -18.50
N GLN A 92 15.00 12.14 -17.80
CA GLN A 92 16.30 12.77 -17.56
C GLN A 92 17.06 13.04 -18.87
N ARG A 93 17.02 12.10 -19.81
CA ARG A 93 17.65 12.26 -21.13
C ARG A 93 17.00 13.40 -21.92
N LEU A 94 15.67 13.51 -21.90
CA LEU A 94 14.95 14.58 -22.57
C LEU A 94 15.25 15.95 -21.94
N HIS A 95 15.30 16.01 -20.60
CA HIS A 95 15.70 17.21 -19.86
C HIS A 95 17.09 17.71 -20.28
N ALA A 96 18.08 16.81 -20.27
CA ALA A 96 19.44 17.14 -20.68
C ALA A 96 19.54 17.56 -22.15
N ALA A 97 18.71 16.99 -23.04
CA ALA A 97 18.65 17.39 -24.44
C ALA A 97 18.05 18.80 -24.59
N ALA A 98 16.97 19.11 -23.89
CA ALA A 98 16.33 20.42 -23.89
C ALA A 98 17.30 21.52 -23.41
N GLU A 99 18.01 21.28 -22.30
CA GLU A 99 19.02 22.22 -21.78
C GLU A 99 20.15 22.49 -22.79
N LYS A 100 20.62 21.45 -23.50
CA LYS A 100 21.64 21.60 -24.54
C LYS A 100 21.14 22.46 -25.70
N VAL A 101 19.91 22.26 -26.14
CA VAL A 101 19.32 23.06 -27.23
C VAL A 101 19.18 24.52 -26.81
N ILE A 102 18.70 24.78 -25.58
CA ILE A 102 18.61 26.15 -25.04
C ILE A 102 20.01 26.80 -25.01
N LYS A 103 21.04 26.05 -24.56
CA LYS A 103 22.42 26.55 -24.55
C LYS A 103 22.92 26.91 -25.95
N TRP A 104 22.67 26.07 -26.95
CA TRP A 104 23.04 26.36 -28.33
C TRP A 104 22.31 27.58 -28.89
N CYS A 105 21.02 27.73 -28.59
CA CYS A 105 20.26 28.92 -28.98
C CYS A 105 20.83 30.21 -28.36
N ARG A 106 21.26 30.17 -27.09
CA ARG A 106 21.92 31.30 -26.42
C ARG A 106 23.25 31.66 -27.08
N GLN A 107 24.07 30.66 -27.43
CA GLN A 107 25.32 30.89 -28.15
C GLN A 107 25.07 31.52 -29.53
N GLU A 108 24.07 31.03 -30.27
CA GLU A 108 23.70 31.60 -31.57
C GLU A 108 23.20 33.05 -31.45
N ALA A 109 22.42 33.37 -30.41
CA ALA A 109 21.98 34.73 -30.13
C ALA A 109 23.16 35.66 -29.79
N GLU A 110 24.11 35.19 -28.98
CA GLU A 110 25.35 35.92 -28.69
C GLU A 110 26.14 36.22 -29.97
N HIS A 111 26.29 35.23 -30.87
CA HIS A 111 26.98 35.42 -32.14
C HIS A 111 26.28 36.42 -33.08
N ARG A 112 24.94 36.47 -33.07
CA ARG A 112 24.16 37.31 -33.99
C ARG A 112 23.91 38.73 -33.46
N THR A 113 23.64 38.86 -32.17
CA THR A 113 23.19 40.12 -31.56
C THR A 113 24.11 40.63 -30.46
N GLY A 114 25.16 39.89 -30.10
CA GLY A 114 26.07 40.23 -29.00
C GLY A 114 25.43 40.06 -27.61
N ASP A 115 24.21 39.52 -27.56
CA ASP A 115 23.41 39.34 -26.35
C ASP A 115 22.80 37.92 -26.36
N PRO A 116 23.24 37.02 -25.47
CA PRO A 116 22.72 35.66 -25.37
C PRO A 116 21.27 35.59 -24.88
N ASP A 117 20.79 36.60 -24.13
CA ASP A 117 19.44 36.58 -23.55
C ASP A 117 18.36 36.82 -24.60
N ASN A 118 18.74 37.34 -25.76
CA ASN A 118 17.84 37.44 -26.90
C ASN A 118 17.31 36.06 -27.38
N ALA A 119 17.98 34.96 -27.02
CA ALA A 119 17.49 33.60 -27.28
C ALA A 119 16.20 33.26 -26.52
N GLU A 120 15.92 33.88 -25.36
CA GLU A 120 14.69 33.65 -24.60
C GLU A 120 13.43 34.15 -25.35
N ASN A 121 13.62 34.99 -26.37
CA ASN A 121 12.54 35.41 -27.26
C ASN A 121 12.19 34.36 -28.32
N TYR A 122 13.04 33.35 -28.54
CA TYR A 122 12.81 32.32 -29.54
C TYR A 122 11.66 31.42 -29.10
N ALA A 123 10.71 31.16 -30.00
CA ALA A 123 9.56 30.30 -29.71
C ALA A 123 9.99 28.90 -29.24
N CYS A 124 11.04 28.33 -29.84
CA CYS A 124 11.58 27.04 -29.41
C CYS A 124 12.16 27.05 -28.01
N VAL A 125 12.78 28.14 -27.55
CA VAL A 125 13.33 28.25 -26.20
C VAL A 125 12.20 28.37 -25.19
N LYS A 126 11.16 29.15 -25.48
CA LYS A 126 9.97 29.26 -24.63
C LYS A 126 9.26 27.91 -24.43
N GLU A 127 8.99 27.20 -25.53
CA GLU A 127 8.37 25.85 -25.46
C GLU A 127 9.24 24.86 -24.67
N LEU A 128 10.57 24.89 -24.84
CA LEU A 128 11.47 24.04 -24.07
C LEU A 128 11.50 24.42 -22.58
N ARG A 129 11.44 25.72 -22.25
CA ARG A 129 11.33 26.18 -20.85
C ARG A 129 10.03 25.73 -20.21
N ASP A 130 8.91 25.89 -20.91
CA ASP A 130 7.60 25.44 -20.44
C ASP A 130 7.57 23.92 -20.23
N ALA A 131 8.17 23.16 -21.14
CA ALA A 131 8.33 21.71 -21.01
C ALA A 131 9.21 21.32 -19.81
N LEU A 132 10.31 22.04 -19.55
CA LEU A 132 11.17 21.81 -18.37
C LEU A 132 10.43 22.13 -17.07
N THR A 133 9.71 23.26 -17.00
CA THR A 133 8.88 23.64 -15.84
C THR A 133 7.74 22.64 -15.62
N PHE A 134 7.13 22.12 -16.69
CA PHE A 134 6.17 21.02 -16.60
C PHE A 134 6.84 19.75 -16.04
N CYS A 135 8.04 19.40 -16.50
CA CYS A 135 8.80 18.28 -15.95
C CYS A 135 9.15 18.47 -14.47
N GLU A 136 9.52 19.67 -14.02
CA GLU A 136 9.82 19.95 -12.61
C GLU A 136 8.57 19.86 -11.72
N SER A 137 7.44 20.39 -12.19
CA SER A 137 6.16 20.34 -11.47
C SER A 137 5.53 18.94 -11.46
N SER A 138 5.70 18.15 -12.53
CA SER A 138 5.28 16.75 -12.60
C SER A 138 6.23 15.78 -11.90
N GLY A 139 7.48 16.21 -11.62
CA GLY A 139 8.47 15.46 -10.86
C GLY A 139 8.23 15.37 -9.37
N GLY A 140 7.31 16.17 -8.87
CA GLY A 140 6.90 16.17 -7.49
C GLY A 140 5.62 15.37 -7.27
N ILE A 141 5.68 14.03 -7.31
CA ILE A 141 5.23 13.36 -6.09
C ILE A 141 6.33 13.69 -5.09
N GLY A 142 6.36 14.94 -4.62
CA GLY A 142 7.19 15.29 -3.49
C GLY A 142 6.87 14.24 -2.45
N LYS A 143 7.89 13.74 -1.76
CA LYS A 143 7.69 13.05 -0.50
C LYS A 143 6.87 14.00 0.35
N LYS A 144 5.54 13.96 0.20
CA LYS A 144 4.61 14.74 0.96
C LYS A 144 4.70 14.03 2.29
N GLY A 145 5.58 14.55 3.14
CA GLY A 145 5.70 14.12 4.51
C GLY A 145 4.29 14.09 5.06
N LEU A 146 3.76 12.90 5.28
CA LEU A 146 2.42 12.76 5.79
C LEU A 146 2.54 12.90 7.30
N THR A 147 2.19 14.08 7.82
CA THR A 147 2.07 14.25 9.27
C THR A 147 0.71 13.71 9.67
N ILE A 148 0.71 12.57 10.35
CA ILE A 148 -0.52 11.99 10.92
C ILE A 148 -0.55 12.34 12.39
N THR A 149 -1.59 13.10 12.79
CA THR A 149 -1.86 13.38 14.20
C THR A 149 -2.75 12.28 14.76
N MET A 150 -2.31 11.69 15.86
CA MET A 150 -3.08 10.67 16.55
C MET A 150 -4.43 11.22 17.05
N PRO A 151 -5.50 10.40 17.03
CA PRO A 151 -6.78 10.79 17.61
C PRO A 151 -6.63 11.17 19.09
N ASP A 152 -7.24 12.29 19.49
CA ASP A 152 -7.27 12.71 20.89
C ASP A 152 -8.13 11.72 21.70
N ILE A 153 -7.45 10.84 22.44
CA ILE A 153 -8.06 9.82 23.30
C ILE A 153 -8.86 10.42 24.47
N THR A 154 -8.74 11.73 24.74
CA THR A 154 -9.55 12.45 25.74
C THR A 154 -10.83 13.04 25.15
N SER A 155 -10.95 13.05 23.82
CA SER A 155 -12.11 13.60 23.12
C SER A 155 -13.35 12.73 23.28
N LYS A 156 -14.50 13.39 23.51
CA LYS A 156 -15.82 12.73 23.51
C LYS A 156 -16.13 12.04 22.17
N ALA A 157 -15.54 12.50 21.07
CA ALA A 157 -15.69 11.88 19.76
C ALA A 157 -14.99 10.52 19.67
N PHE A 158 -13.82 10.37 20.32
CA PHE A 158 -13.09 9.10 20.38
C PHE A 158 -13.91 8.00 21.07
N TRP A 159 -14.66 8.38 22.11
CA TRP A 159 -15.52 7.48 22.89
C TRP A 159 -16.97 7.40 22.39
N SER A 160 -17.26 7.89 21.18
CA SER A 160 -18.62 7.79 20.64
C SER A 160 -18.89 6.37 20.11
N GLY A 161 -19.78 5.63 20.77
CA GLY A 161 -20.13 4.24 20.41
C GLY A 161 -20.02 3.25 21.57
N THR A 162 -19.87 1.96 21.24
CA THR A 162 -19.86 0.80 22.16
C THR A 162 -18.64 0.74 23.08
N GLY A 163 -17.55 1.46 22.77
CA GLY A 163 -16.27 1.40 23.50
C GLY A 163 -16.23 2.08 24.87
N LYS A 164 -17.33 2.69 25.35
CA LYS A 164 -17.36 3.40 26.65
C LYS A 164 -17.19 2.51 27.88
N ASN A 165 -17.46 1.21 27.76
CA ASN A 165 -17.47 0.28 28.90
C ASN A 165 -16.27 -0.67 28.90
N GLU A 166 -15.33 -0.53 27.96
CA GLU A 166 -14.15 -1.39 27.87
C GLU A 166 -12.93 -0.80 28.59
N VAL A 167 -12.06 -1.68 29.10
CA VAL A 167 -10.78 -1.28 29.67
C VAL A 167 -9.84 -0.89 28.52
N PHE A 168 -9.67 0.41 28.33
CA PHE A 168 -8.77 0.94 27.31
C PHE A 168 -7.35 1.08 27.84
N HIS A 169 -6.37 0.66 27.03
CA HIS A 169 -4.95 0.75 27.32
C HIS A 169 -4.28 1.79 26.37
N PRO A 170 -4.14 3.06 26.80
CA PRO A 170 -3.73 4.16 25.93
C PRO A 170 -2.37 3.95 25.26
N GLU A 171 -1.40 3.41 26.01
CA GLU A 171 -0.04 3.22 25.53
C GLU A 171 0.06 2.09 24.50
N SER A 172 -0.71 1.01 24.68
CA SER A 172 -0.78 -0.10 23.72
C SER A 172 -1.48 0.34 22.43
N TYR A 173 -2.58 1.09 22.54
CA TYR A 173 -3.27 1.69 21.39
C TYR A 173 -2.34 2.61 20.59
N LYS A 174 -1.67 3.55 21.26
CA LYS A 174 -0.75 4.48 20.58
C LYS A 174 0.35 3.74 19.85
N ARG A 175 0.95 2.74 20.48
CA ARG A 175 2.03 1.94 19.90
C ARG A 175 1.57 1.18 18.66
N TRP A 176 0.44 0.48 18.74
CA TRP A 176 -0.05 -0.33 17.62
C TRP A 176 -0.50 0.52 16.43
N VAL A 177 -1.19 1.63 16.68
CA VAL A 177 -1.61 2.53 15.60
C VAL A 177 -0.40 3.18 14.93
N LYS A 178 0.60 3.61 15.72
CA LYS A 178 1.85 4.13 15.19
C LYS A 178 2.60 3.09 14.34
N GLU A 179 2.82 1.89 14.87
CA GLU A 179 3.50 0.80 14.14
C GLU A 179 2.75 0.42 12.86
N ALA A 180 1.40 0.40 12.89
CA ALA A 180 0.58 0.09 11.72
C ALA A 180 0.70 1.17 10.62
N ILE A 181 0.65 2.45 11.02
CA ILE A 181 0.79 3.59 10.10
C ILE A 181 2.19 3.60 9.48
N GLU A 182 3.24 3.49 10.31
CA GLU A 182 4.63 3.47 9.84
C GLU A 182 4.86 2.32 8.87
N ARG A 183 4.39 1.12 9.20
CA ARG A 183 4.50 -0.06 8.32
C ARG A 183 3.78 0.15 6.98
N ALA A 184 2.56 0.69 7.00
CA ALA A 184 1.81 0.98 5.78
C ALA A 184 2.50 2.05 4.91
N CYS A 185 3.06 3.10 5.54
CA CYS A 185 3.78 4.17 4.85
C CYS A 185 5.09 3.67 4.24
N VAL A 186 5.83 2.80 4.93
CA VAL A 186 7.03 2.13 4.39
C VAL A 186 6.69 1.30 3.14
N ILE A 187 5.61 0.52 3.19
CA ILE A 187 5.16 -0.28 2.03
C ILE A 187 4.75 0.64 0.86
N ALA A 188 4.13 1.78 1.16
CA ALA A 188 3.70 2.74 0.15
C ALA A 188 4.82 3.68 -0.35
N GLY A 189 6.05 3.59 0.20
CA GLY A 189 7.15 4.50 -0.13
C GLY A 189 6.91 5.95 0.32
N ILE A 190 6.03 6.16 1.30
CA ILE A 190 5.69 7.48 1.85
C ILE A 190 6.52 7.72 3.10
N ASP A 191 7.21 8.85 3.15
CA ASP A 191 7.86 9.34 4.35
C ASP A 191 6.79 9.91 5.29
N ALA A 192 6.60 9.33 6.47
CA ALA A 192 5.52 9.70 7.39
C ALA A 192 6.05 9.93 8.81
N GLU A 193 5.55 10.99 9.44
CA GLU A 193 5.86 11.34 10.83
C GLU A 193 4.56 11.24 11.65
N VAL A 194 4.47 10.26 12.55
CA VAL A 194 3.31 10.08 13.44
C VAL A 194 3.53 10.85 14.74
N LYS A 195 2.66 11.82 15.01
CA LYS A 195 2.69 12.68 16.20
C LYS A 195 1.55 12.38 17.16
#